data_AF-A0A522F788-F1
#
_entry.id   AF-A0A522F788-F1
#
_cell.length_a   1.000
_cell.length_b   1.000
_cell.length_c   1.000
_cell.angle_alpha   90.00
_cell.angle_beta   90.00
_cell.angle_gamma   90.00
#
_symmetry.space_group_name_H-M   'P 1'
#
loop_
_entity.id
_entity.type
_entity.pdbx_description
1 polymer ?
#
loop_
_entity_poly.entity_id
_entity_poly.type
_entity_poly.pdbx_seq_one_letter_code
_entity_poly.pdbx_strand_id
1 'polypeptide(L)'
;DIFDAGPTIESPVKEIKTVKLSRVMTVKNISDEVSSTEYLLGNTQMDFRATIHFALINEEDKACIISKETAELLKVKRGESLCVAPLKQEDKPHFQ
;
A
#
# COMPACT_ATOMS: atom_id res chain seq x y z
N ASP A 1 2.59 -20.22 -22.48
CA ASP A 1 1.56 -21.26 -22.27
C ASP A 1 1.74 -22.35 -23.33
N ILE A 2 1.69 -23.65 -22.96
CA ILE A 2 1.83 -24.75 -23.93
C ILE A 2 0.49 -25.20 -24.54
N PHE A 3 -0.64 -24.74 -24.00
CA PHE A 3 -1.99 -25.13 -24.44
C PHE A 3 -2.61 -24.07 -25.34
N ASP A 4 -2.55 -22.79 -24.95
CA ASP A 4 -3.25 -21.70 -25.65
C ASP A 4 -2.32 -20.63 -26.25
N ALA A 5 -1.00 -20.80 -26.09
CA ALA A 5 0.01 -19.82 -26.49
C ALA A 5 -0.27 -18.39 -25.96
N GLY A 6 -0.94 -18.27 -24.81
CA GLY A 6 -1.14 -17.01 -24.12
C GLY A 6 0.18 -16.27 -23.90
N PRO A 7 0.17 -14.93 -24.03
CA PRO A 7 1.39 -14.14 -23.95
C PRO A 7 2.01 -14.23 -22.56
N THR A 8 3.33 -14.28 -22.51
CA THR A 8 4.07 -14.11 -21.25
C THR A 8 4.44 -12.64 -21.09
N ILE A 9 4.07 -12.04 -19.96
CA ILE A 9 4.46 -10.67 -19.62
C ILE A 9 5.65 -10.73 -18.67
N GLU A 10 6.71 -9.99 -19.01
CA GLU A 10 7.89 -9.84 -18.16
C GLU A 10 8.21 -8.37 -17.94
N SER A 11 8.80 -8.08 -16.78
CA SER A 11 9.29 -6.75 -16.44
C SER A 11 10.36 -6.87 -15.34
N PRO A 12 11.42 -6.05 -15.36
CA PRO A 12 12.30 -5.94 -14.21
C PRO A 12 11.50 -5.57 -12.96
N VAL A 13 11.77 -6.24 -11.83
CA VAL A 13 11.05 -6.01 -10.55
C VAL A 13 11.05 -4.52 -10.16
N LYS A 14 12.16 -3.81 -10.42
CA LYS A 14 12.32 -2.38 -10.13
C LYS A 14 11.43 -1.46 -10.98
N GLU A 15 10.90 -1.96 -12.10
CA GLU A 15 9.96 -1.24 -12.98
C GLU A 15 8.51 -1.65 -12.78
N ILE A 16 8.23 -2.63 -11.91
CA ILE A 16 6.86 -2.92 -11.47
C ILE A 16 6.39 -1.76 -10.59
N LYS A 17 5.40 -1.00 -11.06
CA LYS A 17 4.92 0.24 -10.40
C LYS A 17 4.61 0.06 -8.91
N THR A 18 3.83 -0.97 -8.56
CA THR A 18 3.45 -1.22 -7.16
C THR A 18 4.66 -1.52 -6.29
N VAL A 19 5.67 -2.23 -6.81
CA VAL A 19 6.92 -2.49 -6.09
C VAL A 19 7.72 -1.20 -5.94
N LYS A 20 7.93 -0.47 -7.04
CA LYS A 20 8.71 0.77 -7.11
C LYS A 20 8.17 1.88 -6.21
N LEU A 21 6.85 2.01 -6.14
CA LEU A 21 6.16 3.06 -5.40
C LEU A 21 5.77 2.63 -3.98
N SER A 22 5.88 1.34 -3.65
CA SER A 22 5.60 0.86 -2.29
C SER A 22 6.61 1.41 -1.29
N ARG A 23 6.14 1.65 -0.07
CA ARG A 23 6.95 2.15 1.04
C ARG A 23 6.59 1.41 2.31
N VAL A 24 7.59 1.10 3.13
CA VAL A 24 7.36 0.58 4.47
C VAL A 24 7.18 1.76 5.43
N MET A 25 6.06 1.80 6.15
CA MET A 25 5.66 2.89 7.04
C MET A 25 5.22 2.37 8.40
N THR A 26 5.50 3.13 9.45
CA THR A 26 5.12 2.78 10.82
C THR A 26 3.72 3.28 11.15
N VAL A 27 2.88 2.43 11.73
CA VAL A 27 1.55 2.81 12.23
C VAL A 27 1.72 3.69 13.47
N LYS A 28 1.66 5.01 13.29
CA LYS A 28 1.88 5.99 14.37
C LYS A 28 0.65 6.15 15.24
N ASN A 29 -0.54 6.04 14.66
CA ASN A 29 -1.81 6.10 15.37
C ASN A 29 -2.89 5.24 14.68
N ILE A 30 -3.90 4.85 15.44
CA ILE A 30 -5.10 4.16 14.94
C ILE A 30 -6.31 5.02 15.35
N SER A 31 -7.07 5.49 14.36
CA SER A 31 -8.24 6.37 14.53
C SER A 31 -9.54 5.58 14.40
N ASP A 32 -10.65 6.12 14.92
CA ASP A 32 -11.98 5.53 14.70
C ASP A 32 -12.36 5.53 13.23
N GLU A 33 -12.11 6.65 12.55
CA GLU A 33 -12.30 6.82 11.12
C GLU A 33 -11.11 7.54 10.50
N VAL A 34 -10.83 7.21 9.24
CA VAL A 34 -9.82 7.87 8.41
C VAL A 34 -10.44 8.13 7.05
N SER A 35 -10.76 9.38 6.74
CA SER A 35 -11.20 9.80 5.41
C SER A 35 -10.03 10.49 4.69
N SER A 36 -9.41 9.82 3.73
CA SER A 36 -8.26 10.35 2.99
C SER A 36 -8.17 9.74 1.59
N THR A 37 -6.97 9.35 1.16
CA THR A 37 -6.73 8.63 -0.09
C THR A 37 -6.68 7.12 0.18
N GLU A 38 -7.25 6.33 -0.72
CA GLU A 38 -7.13 4.86 -0.66
C GLU A 38 -5.75 4.40 -1.11
N TYR A 39 -5.21 3.44 -0.37
CA TYR A 39 -3.93 2.80 -0.66
C TYR A 39 -4.10 1.28 -0.68
N LEU A 40 -3.18 0.62 -1.37
CA LEU A 40 -2.89 -0.79 -1.15
C LEU A 40 -2.08 -0.88 0.15
N LEU A 41 -2.64 -1.54 1.15
CA LEU A 41 -2.04 -1.70 2.48
C LEU A 41 -1.78 -3.18 2.72
N GLY A 42 -0.53 -3.54 2.99
CA GLY A 42 -0.14 -4.90 3.40
C GLY A 42 0.60 -4.87 4.72
N ASN A 43 0.36 -5.85 5.59
CA ASN A 43 1.22 -6.04 6.76
C ASN A 43 2.60 -6.56 6.32
N THR A 44 3.56 -6.51 7.23
CA THR A 44 4.95 -6.99 7.00
C THR A 44 5.23 -8.31 7.73
N GLN A 45 4.17 -9.04 8.09
CA GLN A 45 4.23 -10.27 8.88
C GLN A 45 4.18 -11.52 7.98
N MET A 46 4.55 -12.67 8.55
CA MET A 46 4.46 -13.96 7.85
C MET A 46 3.00 -14.43 7.63
N ASP A 47 2.09 -14.16 8.58
CA ASP A 47 0.62 -14.24 8.34
C ASP A 47 0.19 -13.01 7.52
N PHE A 48 0.60 -13.01 6.24
CA PHE A 48 0.47 -11.86 5.36
C PHE A 48 -1.01 -11.52 5.12
N ARG A 49 -1.33 -10.23 5.26
CA ARG A 49 -2.67 -9.68 5.00
C ARG A 49 -2.54 -8.40 4.22
N ALA A 50 -3.45 -8.18 3.28
CA ALA A 50 -3.54 -6.94 2.54
C ALA A 50 -4.99 -6.53 2.28
N THR A 51 -5.23 -5.24 2.16
CA THR A 51 -6.53 -4.64 1.81
C THR A 51 -6.33 -3.35 1.03
N ILE A 52 -7.41 -2.86 0.42
CA ILE A 52 -7.51 -1.48 -0.05
C ILE A 52 -8.27 -0.70 1.01
N HIS A 53 -7.66 0.35 1.56
CA HIS A 53 -8.34 1.21 2.53
C HIS A 53 -7.69 2.60 2.59
N PHE A 54 -8.39 3.55 3.20
CA PHE A 54 -7.88 4.88 3.52
C PHE A 54 -6.74 4.87 4.54
N ALA A 55 -5.71 5.68 4.30
CA ALA A 55 -4.62 5.92 5.24
C ALA A 55 -4.10 7.36 5.10
N LEU A 56 -3.86 8.02 6.24
CA LEU A 56 -3.13 9.29 6.25
C LEU A 56 -1.63 9.00 6.27
N ILE A 57 -0.93 9.50 5.25
CA ILE A 57 0.49 9.26 5.07
C ILE A 57 1.28 10.51 5.45
N ASN A 58 2.28 10.33 6.31
CA ASN A 58 3.34 11.30 6.53
C ASN A 58 4.64 10.73 5.95
N GLU A 59 5.03 11.24 4.78
CA GLU A 59 6.22 10.78 4.08
C GLU A 59 7.52 11.14 4.81
N GLU A 60 7.57 12.29 5.47
CA GLU A 60 8.75 12.77 6.21
C GLU A 60 9.05 11.86 7.41
N ASP A 61 8.01 11.51 8.18
CA ASP A 61 8.10 10.65 9.36
C ASP A 61 8.13 9.14 9.01
N LYS A 62 7.97 8.78 7.73
CA LYS A 62 7.73 7.39 7.29
C LYS A 62 6.64 6.71 8.12
N ALA A 63 5.55 7.43 8.34
CA ALA A 63 4.49 7.03 9.25
C ALA A 63 3.12 7.10 8.58
N CYS A 64 2.20 6.28 9.08
CA CYS A 64 0.82 6.31 8.66
C CYS A 64 -0.15 6.28 9.85
N ILE A 65 -1.36 6.79 9.61
CA ILE A 65 -2.52 6.65 10.49
C ILE A 65 -3.59 5.89 9.73
N ILE A 66 -4.14 4.84 10.34
CA ILE A 66 -5.15 3.95 9.76
C ILE A 66 -6.39 3.87 10.67
N SER A 67 -7.51 3.37 10.14
CA SER A 67 -8.70 3.11 10.95
C SER A 67 -8.52 1.87 11.85
N LYS A 68 -9.33 1.75 12.89
CA LYS A 68 -9.44 0.53 13.72
C LYS A 68 -9.76 -0.69 12.87
N GLU A 69 -10.73 -0.57 11.97
CA GLU A 69 -11.11 -1.62 11.02
C GLU A 69 -9.92 -2.09 10.17
N THR A 70 -9.13 -1.15 9.63
CA THR A 70 -7.93 -1.49 8.84
C THR A 70 -6.91 -2.25 9.69
N ALA A 71 -6.69 -1.81 10.94
CA ALA A 71 -5.75 -2.45 11.85
C ALA A 71 -6.19 -3.88 12.21
N GLU A 72 -7.49 -4.10 12.40
CA GLU A 72 -8.07 -5.42 12.67
C GLU A 72 -7.95 -6.35 11.46
N LEU A 73 -8.30 -5.87 10.26
CA LEU A 73 -8.20 -6.63 9.01
C LEU A 73 -6.75 -7.05 8.73
N LEU A 74 -5.80 -6.15 8.95
CA LEU A 74 -4.37 -6.40 8.70
C LEU A 74 -3.67 -7.09 9.88
N LYS A 75 -4.34 -7.23 11.03
CA LYS A 75 -3.79 -7.71 12.30
C LYS A 75 -2.52 -6.97 12.73
N VAL A 76 -2.56 -5.64 12.67
CA VAL A 76 -1.44 -4.80 13.08
C VAL A 76 -1.77 -3.91 14.27
N LYS A 77 -0.74 -3.51 15.00
CA LYS A 77 -0.83 -2.59 16.14
C LYS A 77 -0.04 -1.31 15.89
N ARG A 78 -0.30 -0.31 16.73
CA ARG A 78 0.53 0.91 16.79
C ARG A 78 2.00 0.53 17.01
N GLY A 79 2.89 1.12 16.22
CA GLY A 79 4.33 0.85 16.24
C GLY A 79 4.79 -0.24 15.27
N GLU A 80 3.88 -1.03 14.71
CA GLU A 80 4.21 -2.01 13.66
C GLU A 80 4.24 -1.36 12.28
N SER A 81 4.75 -2.10 11.30
CA SER A 81 4.96 -1.58 9.95
C SER A 81 3.99 -2.15 8.91
N LEU A 82 3.56 -1.28 8.00
CA LEU A 82 2.80 -1.60 6.81
C LEU A 82 3.61 -1.34 5.54
N CYS A 83 3.45 -2.18 4.53
CA CYS A 83 3.77 -1.86 3.15
C CYS A 83 2.58 -1.07 2.56
N VAL A 84 2.84 0.16 2.14
CA VAL A 84 1.85 1.08 1.58
C VAL A 84 2.21 1.36 0.14
N ALA A 85 1.27 1.16 -0.79
CA ALA A 85 1.44 1.53 -2.20
C ALA A 85 0.24 2.33 -2.71
N PRO A 86 0.43 3.33 -3.58
CA PRO A 86 -0.68 4.12 -4.13
C PRO A 86 -1.60 3.23 -4.99
N LEU A 87 -2.92 3.36 -4.80
CA LEU A 87 -3.92 2.60 -5.57
C LEU A 87 -4.07 3.17 -7.00
N LYS A 88 -4.09 4.50 -7.12
CA LYS A 88 -4.17 5.22 -8.38
C LYS A 88 -3.01 6.21 -8.43
N GLN A 89 -2.38 6.32 -9.58
CA GLN A 89 -1.44 7.40 -9.84
C GLN A 89 -2.28 8.63 -10.19
N GLU A 90 -2.13 9.74 -9.46
CA GLU A 90 -2.53 11.03 -10.01
C GLU A 90 -1.54 11.36 -11.12
N ASP A 91 -1.96 11.21 -12.37
CA ASP A 91 -1.24 11.79 -13.49
C ASP A 91 -1.34 13.31 -13.33
N LYS A 92 -0.29 13.93 -12.76
CA LYS A 92 -0.16 15.38 -12.82
C LYS A 92 -0.17 15.76 -14.30
N PRO A 93 -1.13 16.55 -14.78
CA PRO A 93 -1.11 16.99 -16.18
C PRO A 93 0.20 17.72 -16.41
N HIS A 94 0.99 17.22 -17.37
CA HIS A 94 2.11 17.96 -17.93
C HIS A 94 1.50 19.13 -18.72
N PHE A 95 1.44 20.31 -18.10
CA PHE A 95 1.37 21.54 -18.87
C PHE A 95 2.78 21.83 -19.37
N GLN A 96 2.99 21.65 -20.68
CA GLN A 96 4.15 22.16 -21.41
C GLN A 96 4.00 23.65 -21.65
#